data_AF-A0A662T270-F1
#
_entry.id   AF-A0A662T270-F1
#
_cell.length_a   1.000
_cell.length_b   1.000
_cell.length_c   1.000
_cell.angle_alpha   90.00
_cell.angle_beta   90.00
_cell.angle_gamma   90.00
#
_symmetry.space_group_name_H-M   'P 1'
#
loop_
_entity.id
_entity.type
_entity.pdbx_description
1 polymer ?
#
loop_
_entity_poly.entity_id
_entity_poly.type
_entity_poly.pdbx_seq_one_letter_code
_entity_poly.pdbx_strand_id
1 'polypeptide(L)'
;SGEKTVPTPPPPVLKEKEIVYTMTLHDLDEMEAGRSRGVFSLLFGGGEEKEISPDIRAAVDERVKKLVENKGGDRWAEIVPGVLFIEEGHMLDIEAFCFLNRAIESELAPIVIITTNRGITKIRGTDVEAPHGMPLDLLDRLFIITTDTYNEEEVRAIIKERVRVEGVRVDDKALAALTKLGVEKSLRYAIQLIAPAYEVAKAKGRDVIAEEDVEEVAELFSDVKRSVEHLKRYEKELLA
;
A
#
# COMPACT_ATOMS: atom_id res chain seq x y z
N SER A 1 19.29 27.20 -25.90
CA SER A 1 18.46 27.46 -24.71
C SER A 1 17.14 28.05 -25.19
N GLY A 2 16.05 27.27 -25.17
CA GLY A 2 14.74 27.78 -25.55
C GLY A 2 14.06 28.38 -24.33
N GLU A 3 13.94 29.70 -24.27
CA GLU A 3 13.13 30.36 -23.24
C GLU A 3 11.65 30.04 -23.48
N LYS A 4 10.97 29.54 -22.44
CA LYS A 4 9.55 29.21 -22.49
C LYS A 4 8.75 30.49 -22.25
N THR A 5 8.15 31.04 -23.30
CA THR A 5 7.27 32.20 -23.19
C THR A 5 6.00 31.84 -22.44
N VAL A 6 5.66 32.60 -21.39
CA VAL A 6 4.40 32.49 -20.65
C VAL A 6 3.50 33.69 -20.96
N PRO A 7 2.17 33.49 -21.08
CA PRO A 7 1.25 34.57 -21.41
C PRO A 7 1.12 35.59 -20.27
N THR A 8 0.85 36.84 -20.61
CA THR A 8 0.57 37.90 -19.63
C THR A 8 -0.68 37.55 -18.82
N PRO A 9 -0.62 37.58 -17.47
CA PRO A 9 -1.79 37.29 -16.64
C PRO A 9 -2.97 38.25 -16.93
N PRO A 10 -4.21 37.74 -17.04
CA PRO A 10 -5.36 38.59 -17.33
C PRO A 10 -5.75 39.44 -16.10
N PRO A 11 -6.23 40.68 -16.32
CA PRO A 11 -6.70 41.56 -15.24
C PRO A 11 -7.93 40.98 -14.52
N PRO A 12 -8.20 41.36 -13.25
CA PRO A 12 -7.47 42.35 -12.44
C PRO A 12 -6.11 41.83 -11.99
N VAL A 13 -5.13 42.74 -11.89
CA VAL A 13 -3.76 42.42 -11.46
C VAL A 13 -3.73 42.00 -9.99
N LEU A 14 -4.50 42.71 -9.14
CA LEU A 14 -4.71 42.33 -7.75
C LEU A 14 -5.84 41.29 -7.68
N LYS A 15 -5.54 40.12 -7.11
CA LYS A 15 -6.50 39.04 -6.88
C LYS A 15 -6.40 38.62 -5.43
N GLU A 16 -7.50 38.66 -4.71
CA GLU A 16 -7.63 37.94 -3.45
C GLU A 16 -7.98 36.50 -3.77
N LYS A 17 -7.19 35.57 -3.23
CA LYS A 17 -7.44 34.14 -3.36
C LYS A 17 -7.38 33.54 -1.97
N GLU A 18 -8.43 32.85 -1.60
CA GLU A 18 -8.40 31.95 -0.47
C GLU A 18 -7.61 30.70 -0.88
N ILE A 19 -6.57 30.38 -0.11
CA ILE A 19 -5.74 29.21 -0.35
C ILE A 19 -5.85 28.32 0.87
N VAL A 20 -6.42 27.14 0.67
CA VAL A 20 -6.48 26.09 1.69
C VAL A 20 -5.22 25.24 1.56
N TYR A 21 -4.48 25.11 2.66
CA TYR A 21 -3.31 24.25 2.74
C TYR A 21 -3.64 23.03 3.58
N THR A 22 -3.36 21.84 3.04
CA THR A 22 -3.41 20.58 3.78
C THR A 22 -1.99 20.23 4.17
N MET A 23 -1.75 20.06 5.47
CA MET A 23 -0.45 19.66 6.03
C MET A 23 -0.67 18.51 6.99
N THR A 24 0.29 17.60 7.08
CA THR A 24 0.27 16.56 8.11
C THR A 24 0.88 17.07 9.41
N LEU A 25 0.56 16.42 10.54
CA LEU A 25 1.22 16.73 11.81
C LEU A 25 2.73 16.45 11.74
N HIS A 26 3.13 15.44 10.96
CA HIS A 26 4.54 15.13 10.75
C HIS A 26 5.28 16.27 10.03
N ASP A 27 4.67 16.91 9.02
CA ASP A 27 5.27 18.07 8.36
C ASP A 27 5.50 19.22 9.35
N LEU A 28 4.55 19.44 10.27
CA LEU A 28 4.66 20.47 11.30
C LEU A 28 5.76 20.13 12.32
N ASP A 29 5.87 18.86 12.71
CA ASP A 29 6.93 18.36 13.58
C ASP A 29 8.31 18.55 12.95
N GLU A 30 8.47 18.24 11.66
CA GLU A 30 9.72 18.43 10.93
C GLU A 30 10.08 19.92 10.81
N MET A 31 9.09 20.78 10.59
CA MET A 31 9.32 22.23 10.55
C MET A 31 9.78 22.78 11.89
N GLU A 32 9.20 22.34 13.00
CA GLU A 32 9.56 22.80 14.34
C GLU A 32 10.93 22.23 14.78
N ALA A 33 11.19 20.96 14.45
CA ALA A 33 12.51 20.35 14.63
C ALA A 33 13.58 21.07 13.78
N GLY A 34 13.28 21.39 12.51
CA GLY A 34 14.16 22.12 11.60
C GLY A 34 14.50 23.53 12.10
N ARG A 35 13.54 24.24 12.70
CA ARG A 35 13.78 25.54 13.34
C ARG A 35 14.74 25.43 14.52
N SER A 36 14.58 24.40 15.34
CA SER A 36 15.48 24.10 16.46
C SER A 36 16.89 23.68 15.99
N ARG A 37 16.98 22.95 14.87
CA ARG A 37 18.24 22.55 14.22
C ARG A 37 18.97 23.75 13.60
N GLY A 38 18.26 24.73 13.04
CA GLY A 38 18.86 25.87 12.33
C GLY A 38 19.78 26.73 13.20
N VAL A 39 19.48 26.90 14.49
CA VAL A 39 20.36 27.63 15.42
C VAL A 39 21.55 26.77 15.87
N PHE A 40 21.33 25.48 16.09
CA PHE A 40 22.34 24.56 16.64
C PHE A 40 23.34 24.08 15.57
N SER A 41 22.87 23.76 14.36
CA SER A 41 23.70 23.34 13.22
C SER A 41 24.64 24.46 12.75
N LEU A 42 24.16 25.71 12.81
CA LEU A 42 24.95 26.91 12.45
C LEU A 42 26.04 27.23 13.50
N LEU A 43 25.84 26.87 14.78
CA LEU A 43 26.79 27.10 15.86
C LEU A 43 27.78 25.94 16.10
N PHE A 44 27.38 24.70 15.83
CA PHE A 44 28.14 23.51 16.25
C PHE A 44 28.45 22.53 15.11
N GLY A 45 28.21 22.89 13.84
CA GLY A 45 28.53 22.03 12.69
C GLY A 45 27.76 20.71 12.75
N GLY A 46 26.44 20.77 12.57
CA GLY A 46 25.56 19.63 12.84
C GLY A 46 25.20 18.82 11.60
N GLY A 47 25.72 17.59 11.55
CA GLY A 47 25.17 16.44 10.81
C GLY A 47 24.40 15.46 11.71
N GLU A 48 23.70 14.54 11.04
CA GLU A 48 22.76 13.48 11.48
C GLU A 48 21.31 13.91 11.78
N GLU A 49 20.39 13.32 11.01
CA GLU A 49 18.95 13.32 11.21
C GLU A 49 18.61 12.66 12.54
N LYS A 50 18.44 13.47 13.59
CA LYS A 50 17.92 13.00 14.88
C LYS A 50 16.42 12.81 14.81
N GLU A 51 15.93 11.71 15.39
CA GLU A 51 14.52 11.50 15.68
C GLU A 51 13.87 12.73 16.33
N ILE A 52 12.62 13.02 15.96
CA ILE A 52 11.86 14.13 16.55
C ILE A 52 11.51 13.77 17.99
N SER A 53 11.98 14.59 18.94
CA SER A 53 11.76 14.37 20.36
C SER A 53 10.27 14.46 20.73
N PRO A 54 9.82 13.72 21.76
CA PRO A 54 8.46 13.83 22.27
C PRO A 54 8.05 15.26 22.65
N ASP A 55 8.98 16.08 23.15
CA ASP A 55 8.72 17.47 23.54
C ASP A 55 8.33 18.34 22.33
N ILE A 56 8.97 18.13 21.17
CA ILE A 56 8.62 18.86 19.94
C ILE A 56 7.22 18.45 19.48
N ARG A 57 6.91 17.15 19.48
CA ARG A 57 5.58 16.65 19.11
C ARG A 57 4.49 17.21 20.03
N ALA A 58 4.72 17.22 21.34
CA ALA A 58 3.78 17.78 22.31
C ALA A 58 3.55 19.28 22.10
N ALA A 59 4.59 20.04 21.76
CA ALA A 59 4.48 21.47 21.45
C ALA A 59 3.67 21.72 20.16
N VAL A 60 3.88 20.90 19.13
CA VAL A 60 3.10 20.94 17.88
C VAL A 60 1.64 20.57 18.15
N ASP A 61 1.38 19.50 18.90
CA ASP A 61 0.03 19.07 19.27
C ASP A 61 -0.74 20.17 20.02
N GLU A 62 -0.10 20.84 21.00
CA GLU A 62 -0.71 21.96 21.72
C GLU A 62 -1.02 23.14 20.79
N ARG A 63 -0.11 23.43 19.85
CA ARG A 63 -0.30 24.49 18.87
C ARG A 63 -1.45 24.17 17.91
N VAL A 64 -1.55 22.94 17.43
CA VAL A 64 -2.65 22.49 16.56
C VAL A 64 -3.97 22.56 17.31
N LYS A 65 -4.04 22.08 18.55
CA LYS A 65 -5.23 22.20 19.41
C LYS A 65 -5.69 23.66 19.53
N LYS A 66 -4.78 24.61 19.77
CA LYS A 66 -5.13 26.05 19.82
C LYS A 66 -5.69 26.59 18.51
N LEU A 67 -5.17 26.15 17.36
CA LEU A 67 -5.66 26.59 16.04
C LEU A 67 -7.07 26.04 15.73
N VAL A 68 -7.38 24.85 16.22
CA VAL A 68 -8.65 24.15 16.01
C VAL A 68 -9.73 24.61 17.00
N GLU A 69 -9.37 24.78 18.27
CA GLU A 69 -10.30 25.13 19.36
C GLU A 69 -10.58 26.63 19.48
N ASN A 70 -9.91 27.48 18.70
CA ASN A 70 -9.77 28.88 19.04
C ASN A 70 -11.11 29.55 19.39
N LYS A 71 -11.21 29.99 20.65
CA LYS A 71 -12.46 30.38 21.32
C LYS A 71 -13.03 31.74 20.87
N GLY A 72 -12.42 32.37 19.87
CA GLY A 72 -12.74 33.71 19.38
C GLY A 72 -13.78 33.78 18.26
N GLY A 73 -14.28 32.63 17.77
CA GLY A 73 -15.37 32.56 16.77
C GLY A 73 -14.93 32.03 15.40
N ASP A 74 -13.69 32.31 14.97
CA ASP A 74 -13.16 31.86 13.69
C ASP A 74 -12.20 30.68 13.88
N ARG A 75 -12.58 29.48 13.40
CA ARG A 75 -11.68 28.31 13.34
C ARG A 75 -10.66 28.54 12.23
N TRP A 76 -9.37 28.56 12.58
CA TRP A 76 -8.29 28.74 11.60
C TRP A 76 -7.75 27.43 11.02
N ALA A 77 -8.08 26.30 11.64
CA ALA A 77 -7.68 24.97 11.17
C ALA A 77 -8.76 23.93 11.46
N GLU A 78 -8.77 22.87 10.64
CA GLU A 78 -9.61 21.69 10.81
C GLU A 78 -8.71 20.44 10.76
N ILE A 79 -8.98 19.46 11.64
CA ILE A 79 -8.27 18.18 11.65
C ILE A 79 -9.04 17.21 10.78
N VAL A 80 -8.37 16.68 9.77
CA VAL A 80 -8.91 15.63 8.90
C VAL A 80 -8.22 14.32 9.25
N PRO A 81 -8.91 13.33 9.84
CA PRO A 81 -8.29 12.04 10.16
C PRO A 81 -7.95 11.29 8.87
N GLY A 82 -6.71 10.81 8.80
CA GLY A 82 -6.22 10.00 7.67
C GLY A 82 -6.51 8.51 7.84
N VAL A 83 -5.94 7.73 6.93
CA VAL A 83 -5.93 6.26 7.00
C VAL A 83 -4.49 5.78 6.99
N LEU A 84 -4.12 4.96 7.98
CA LEU A 84 -2.87 4.22 8.01
C LEU A 84 -3.13 2.78 7.58
N PHE A 85 -2.66 2.43 6.39
CA PHE A 85 -2.78 1.06 5.86
C PHE A 85 -1.49 0.29 6.10
N ILE A 86 -1.57 -0.79 6.87
CA ILE A 86 -0.46 -1.69 7.18
C ILE A 86 -0.71 -3.02 6.47
N GLU A 87 0.11 -3.30 5.45
CA GLU A 87 0.10 -4.59 4.77
C GLU A 87 0.87 -5.64 5.57
N GLU A 88 0.40 -6.89 5.55
CA GLU A 88 1.07 -8.03 6.19
C GLU A 88 1.38 -7.81 7.68
N GLY A 89 0.39 -7.38 8.47
CA GLY A 89 0.56 -7.05 9.89
C GLY A 89 1.22 -8.13 10.75
N HIS A 90 1.07 -9.41 10.40
CA HIS A 90 1.77 -10.53 11.06
C HIS A 90 3.31 -10.46 10.98
N MET A 91 3.85 -9.57 10.14
CA MET A 91 5.29 -9.30 10.03
C MET A 91 5.79 -8.29 11.06
N LEU A 92 4.90 -7.60 11.79
CA LEU A 92 5.25 -6.76 12.93
C LEU A 92 5.63 -7.62 14.14
N ASP A 93 6.51 -7.09 14.97
CA ASP A 93 6.86 -7.70 16.26
C ASP A 93 5.99 -7.19 17.40
N ILE A 94 6.14 -7.82 18.55
CA ILE A 94 5.40 -7.46 19.76
C ILE A 94 5.64 -6.01 20.20
N GLU A 95 6.82 -5.45 19.97
CA GLU A 95 7.16 -4.08 20.35
C GLU A 95 6.40 -3.06 19.49
N ALA A 96 6.34 -3.30 18.18
CA ALA A 96 5.54 -2.50 17.25
C ALA A 96 4.05 -2.57 17.57
N PHE A 97 3.52 -3.75 17.93
CA PHE A 97 2.13 -3.87 18.35
C PHE A 97 1.85 -3.13 19.66
N CYS A 98 2.74 -3.20 20.65
CA CYS A 98 2.62 -2.42 21.89
C CYS A 98 2.61 -0.92 21.61
N PHE A 99 3.46 -0.45 20.69
CA PHE A 99 3.46 0.95 20.25
C PHE A 99 2.14 1.33 19.57
N LEU A 100 1.66 0.52 18.62
CA LEU A 100 0.40 0.74 17.92
C LEU A 100 -0.79 0.78 18.87
N ASN A 101 -0.84 -0.13 19.85
CA ASN A 101 -1.91 -0.20 20.83
C ASN A 101 -2.03 1.12 21.61
N ARG A 102 -0.88 1.71 21.99
CA ARG A 102 -0.82 3.02 22.66
C ARG A 102 -1.11 4.19 21.70
N ALA A 103 -0.67 4.10 20.45
CA ALA A 103 -0.86 5.16 19.46
C ALA A 103 -2.33 5.31 19.03
N ILE A 104 -3.07 4.20 18.93
CA ILE A 104 -4.49 4.16 18.56
C ILE A 104 -5.38 4.80 19.64
N GLU A 105 -4.91 4.92 20.88
CA GLU A 105 -5.62 5.60 21.97
C GLU A 105 -5.58 7.13 21.88
N SER A 106 -4.72 7.69 21.02
CA SER A 106 -4.65 9.14 20.81
C SER A 106 -5.89 9.65 20.09
N GLU A 107 -6.42 10.81 20.51
CA GLU A 107 -7.55 11.48 19.85
C GLU A 107 -7.26 11.84 18.38
N LEU A 108 -5.98 12.03 18.05
CA LEU A 108 -5.51 12.39 16.71
C LEU A 108 -5.12 11.15 15.88
N ALA A 109 -5.38 9.95 16.38
CA ALA A 109 -5.03 8.72 15.68
C ALA A 109 -5.82 8.58 14.37
N PRO A 110 -5.16 8.24 13.25
CA PRO A 110 -5.85 7.92 12.01
C PRO A 110 -6.60 6.59 12.12
N ILE A 111 -7.48 6.32 11.16
CA ILE A 111 -8.07 4.99 11.02
C ILE A 111 -6.96 4.01 10.62
N VAL A 112 -6.72 2.99 11.43
CA VAL A 112 -5.71 1.96 11.15
C VAL A 112 -6.38 0.76 10.49
N ILE A 113 -5.94 0.42 9.28
CA ILE A 113 -6.37 -0.77 8.55
C ILE A 113 -5.16 -1.71 8.47
N ILE A 114 -5.29 -2.90 9.08
CA ILE A 114 -4.24 -3.92 9.09
C ILE A 114 -4.73 -5.11 8.28
N THR A 115 -3.90 -5.60 7.34
CA THR A 115 -4.21 -6.82 6.59
C THR A 115 -3.31 -7.98 7.00
N THR A 116 -3.84 -9.20 6.91
CA THR A 116 -3.09 -10.41 7.23
C THR A 116 -3.61 -11.57 6.38
N ASN A 117 -2.70 -12.42 5.93
CA ASN A 117 -2.97 -13.65 5.19
C ASN A 117 -2.64 -14.90 6.02
N ARG A 118 -2.37 -14.74 7.33
CA ARG A 118 -2.05 -15.83 8.25
C ARG A 118 -3.23 -16.12 9.18
N GLY A 119 -3.52 -17.42 9.36
CA GLY A 119 -4.56 -17.92 10.26
C GLY A 119 -4.09 -17.94 11.71
N ILE A 120 -3.29 -18.94 12.10
CA ILE A 120 -2.61 -18.99 13.39
C ILE A 120 -1.11 -18.95 13.10
N THR A 121 -0.38 -18.04 13.74
CA THR A 121 1.07 -17.95 13.58
C THR A 121 1.72 -17.33 14.81
N LYS A 122 3.04 -17.49 14.92
CA LYS A 122 3.84 -16.99 16.01
C LYS A 122 3.96 -15.46 15.94
N ILE A 123 3.71 -14.76 17.04
CA ILE A 123 3.95 -13.32 17.12
C ILE A 123 5.46 -13.10 17.11
N ARG A 124 5.97 -12.31 16.15
CA ARG A 124 7.41 -12.07 16.01
C ARG A 124 7.96 -11.42 17.29
N GLY A 125 9.12 -11.90 17.73
CA GLY A 125 9.75 -11.47 18.98
C GLY A 125 9.29 -12.24 20.23
N THR A 126 8.33 -13.16 20.12
CA THR A 126 7.86 -14.00 21.24
C THR A 126 7.78 -15.46 20.82
N ASP A 127 7.57 -16.39 21.77
CA ASP A 127 7.27 -17.81 21.53
C ASP A 127 5.77 -18.15 21.45
N VAL A 128 4.90 -17.14 21.44
CA VAL A 128 3.46 -17.31 21.53
C VAL A 128 2.84 -17.41 20.13
N GLU A 129 2.04 -18.45 19.89
CA GLU A 129 1.17 -18.53 18.73
C GLU A 129 -0.16 -17.83 19.01
N ALA A 130 -0.61 -17.01 18.07
CA ALA A 130 -1.86 -16.28 18.17
C ALA A 130 -2.58 -16.23 16.82
N PRO A 131 -3.92 -16.03 16.80
CA PRO A 131 -4.64 -15.72 15.59
C PRO A 131 -4.00 -14.52 14.88
N HIS A 132 -3.87 -14.60 13.56
CA HIS A 132 -3.35 -13.54 12.71
C HIS A 132 -1.92 -13.06 13.00
N GLY A 133 -1.20 -13.71 13.91
CA GLY A 133 0.13 -13.28 14.37
C GLY A 133 0.09 -12.01 15.20
N MET A 134 -1.05 -11.70 15.83
CA MET A 134 -1.27 -10.47 16.59
C MET A 134 -1.55 -10.78 18.06
N PRO A 135 -1.20 -9.87 18.99
CA PRO A 135 -1.59 -9.98 20.40
C PRO A 135 -3.12 -10.02 20.57
N LEU A 136 -3.62 -10.87 21.46
CA LEU A 136 -5.06 -11.05 21.69
C LEU A 136 -5.74 -9.76 22.18
N ASP A 137 -5.03 -8.96 22.99
CA ASP A 137 -5.51 -7.67 23.49
C ASP A 137 -5.74 -6.65 22.39
N LEU A 138 -4.94 -6.69 21.32
CA LEU A 138 -5.16 -5.85 20.15
C LEU A 138 -6.33 -6.40 19.32
N LEU A 139 -6.38 -7.72 19.10
CA LEU A 139 -7.46 -8.35 18.32
C LEU A 139 -8.85 -8.09 18.89
N ASP A 140 -9.01 -8.10 20.21
CA ASP A 140 -10.28 -7.82 20.89
C ASP A 140 -10.78 -6.37 20.65
N ARG A 141 -9.89 -5.46 20.24
CA ARG A 141 -10.20 -4.05 19.92
C ARG A 141 -10.46 -3.81 18.43
N LEU A 142 -10.18 -4.78 17.56
CA LEU A 142 -10.26 -4.62 16.10
C LEU A 142 -11.60 -5.10 15.54
N PHE A 143 -12.10 -4.39 14.52
CA PHE A 143 -13.16 -4.91 13.65
C PHE A 143 -12.54 -5.82 12.60
N ILE A 144 -12.77 -7.12 12.73
CA ILE A 144 -12.27 -8.12 11.78
C ILE A 144 -13.25 -8.25 10.62
N ILE A 145 -12.77 -7.93 9.41
CA ILE A 145 -13.50 -8.15 8.16
C ILE A 145 -12.84 -9.34 7.45
N THR A 146 -13.59 -10.42 7.31
CA THR A 146 -13.14 -11.61 6.56
C THR A 146 -13.45 -11.46 5.08
N THR A 147 -12.55 -11.94 4.23
CA THR A 147 -12.74 -12.01 2.77
C THR A 147 -12.87 -13.46 2.34
N ASP A 148 -13.86 -13.76 1.50
CA ASP A 148 -14.05 -15.09 0.92
C ASP A 148 -13.28 -15.24 -0.39
N THR A 149 -13.07 -16.49 -0.80
CA THR A 149 -12.49 -16.80 -2.12
C THR A 149 -13.51 -16.53 -3.23
N TYR A 150 -13.03 -15.97 -4.34
CA TYR A 150 -13.87 -15.73 -5.51
C TYR A 150 -14.40 -17.02 -6.12
N ASN A 151 -15.64 -16.99 -6.59
CA ASN A 151 -16.20 -18.04 -7.43
C ASN A 151 -15.75 -17.89 -8.91
N GLU A 152 -16.05 -18.89 -9.74
CA GLU A 152 -15.62 -18.91 -11.15
C GLU A 152 -16.16 -17.72 -11.96
N GLU A 153 -17.41 -17.31 -11.73
CA GLU A 153 -18.03 -16.17 -12.42
C GLU A 153 -17.33 -14.86 -12.05
N GLU A 154 -17.00 -14.67 -10.77
CA GLU A 154 -16.25 -13.54 -10.26
C GLU A 154 -14.81 -13.51 -10.82
N VAL A 155 -14.13 -14.65 -10.85
CA VAL A 155 -12.79 -14.79 -11.45
C VAL A 155 -12.83 -14.37 -12.93
N ARG A 156 -13.81 -14.87 -13.69
CA ARG A 156 -13.99 -14.49 -15.09
C ARG A 156 -14.23 -13.00 -15.26
N ALA A 157 -15.06 -12.40 -14.41
CA ALA A 157 -15.36 -10.97 -14.44
C ALA A 157 -14.12 -10.12 -14.15
N ILE A 158 -13.32 -10.50 -13.15
CA ILE A 158 -12.08 -9.82 -12.79
C ILE A 158 -11.06 -9.90 -13.93
N ILE A 159 -10.88 -11.08 -14.54
CA ILE A 159 -9.95 -11.26 -15.67
C ILE A 159 -10.41 -10.42 -16.87
N LYS A 160 -11.71 -10.42 -17.18
CA LYS A 160 -12.28 -9.61 -18.27
C LYS A 160 -12.02 -8.12 -18.06
N GLU A 161 -12.19 -7.63 -16.82
CA GLU A 161 -11.91 -6.25 -16.48
C GLU A 161 -10.41 -5.94 -16.58
N ARG A 162 -9.56 -6.88 -16.18
CA ARG A 162 -8.11 -6.73 -16.29
C ARG A 162 -7.65 -6.61 -17.75
N VAL A 163 -8.17 -7.46 -18.63
CA VAL A 163 -7.96 -7.40 -20.09
C VAL A 163 -8.36 -6.03 -20.63
N ARG A 164 -9.50 -5.48 -20.19
CA ARG A 164 -9.99 -4.15 -20.58
C ARG A 164 -9.02 -3.04 -20.17
N VAL A 165 -8.53 -3.08 -18.93
CA VAL A 165 -7.58 -2.08 -18.40
C VAL A 165 -6.23 -2.14 -19.12
N GLU A 166 -5.75 -3.34 -19.46
CA GLU A 166 -4.51 -3.52 -20.21
C GLU A 166 -4.65 -3.19 -21.71
N GLY A 167 -5.89 -2.98 -22.21
CA GLY A 167 -6.14 -2.62 -23.59
C GLY A 167 -5.87 -3.75 -24.59
N VAL A 168 -5.85 -5.00 -24.12
CA VAL A 168 -5.58 -6.19 -24.95
C VAL A 168 -6.90 -6.82 -25.41
N ARG A 169 -6.86 -7.51 -26.56
CA ARG A 169 -8.01 -8.28 -27.07
C ARG A 169 -7.81 -9.76 -26.78
N VAL A 170 -8.85 -10.40 -26.28
CA VAL A 170 -8.88 -11.82 -25.89
C VAL A 170 -10.12 -12.44 -26.54
N ASP A 171 -9.97 -13.64 -27.11
CA ASP A 171 -11.13 -14.41 -27.57
C ASP A 171 -11.84 -15.12 -26.40
N ASP A 172 -13.08 -15.59 -26.63
CA ASP A 172 -13.87 -16.20 -25.56
C ASP A 172 -13.28 -17.51 -25.02
N LYS A 173 -12.50 -18.23 -25.84
CA LYS A 173 -11.85 -19.49 -25.45
C LYS A 173 -10.64 -19.24 -24.56
N ALA A 174 -9.80 -18.28 -24.91
CA ALA A 174 -8.69 -17.78 -24.11
C ALA A 174 -9.18 -17.24 -22.78
N LEU A 175 -10.30 -16.50 -22.76
CA LEU A 175 -10.90 -16.03 -21.51
C LEU A 175 -11.34 -17.19 -20.62
N ALA A 176 -11.93 -18.25 -21.20
CA ALA A 176 -12.31 -19.45 -20.47
C ALA A 176 -11.08 -20.20 -19.94
N ALA A 177 -10.02 -20.34 -20.74
CA ALA A 177 -8.76 -20.95 -20.33
C ALA A 177 -8.09 -20.18 -19.17
N LEU A 178 -8.00 -18.86 -19.26
CA LEU A 178 -7.50 -18.00 -18.18
C LEU A 178 -8.36 -18.12 -16.91
N THR A 179 -9.68 -18.18 -17.05
CA THR A 179 -10.61 -18.36 -15.91
C THR A 179 -10.35 -19.69 -15.23
N LYS A 180 -10.24 -20.78 -15.99
CA LYS A 180 -9.93 -22.11 -15.48
C LYS A 180 -8.59 -22.12 -14.73
N LEU A 181 -7.55 -21.51 -15.29
CA LEU A 181 -6.26 -21.35 -14.62
C LEU A 181 -6.38 -20.51 -13.33
N GLY A 182 -7.23 -19.49 -13.33
CA GLY A 182 -7.52 -18.65 -12.16
C GLY A 182 -8.12 -19.44 -11.00
N VAL A 183 -9.05 -20.36 -11.30
CA VAL A 183 -9.71 -21.24 -10.32
C VAL A 183 -8.78 -22.38 -9.86
N GLU A 184 -8.10 -23.06 -10.79
CA GLU A 184 -7.25 -24.23 -10.46
C GLU A 184 -5.93 -23.83 -9.78
N LYS A 185 -5.35 -22.69 -10.16
CA LYS A 185 -4.04 -22.24 -9.69
C LYS A 185 -4.18 -21.04 -8.75
N SER A 186 -4.33 -19.85 -9.32
CA SER A 186 -4.63 -18.61 -8.59
C SER A 186 -5.02 -17.50 -9.56
N LEU A 187 -5.87 -16.58 -9.11
CA LEU A 187 -6.23 -15.39 -9.88
C LEU A 187 -5.01 -14.54 -10.26
N ARG A 188 -4.04 -14.40 -9.35
CA ARG A 188 -2.79 -13.67 -9.61
C ARG A 188 -2.01 -14.26 -10.78
N TYR A 189 -1.86 -15.58 -10.79
CA TYR A 189 -1.17 -16.29 -11.87
C TYR A 189 -1.88 -16.08 -13.21
N ALA A 190 -3.20 -16.27 -13.27
CA ALA A 190 -3.97 -16.07 -14.49
C ALA A 190 -3.85 -14.63 -15.04
N ILE A 191 -3.92 -13.62 -14.17
CA ILE A 191 -3.72 -12.21 -14.57
C ILE A 191 -2.32 -11.97 -15.12
N GLN A 192 -1.29 -12.53 -14.48
CA GLN A 192 0.10 -12.37 -14.92
C GLN A 192 0.40 -13.02 -16.28
N LEU A 193 -0.38 -14.02 -16.70
CA LEU A 193 -0.24 -14.66 -18.01
C LEU A 193 -0.80 -13.81 -19.17
N ILE A 194 -1.62 -12.79 -18.90
CA ILE A 194 -2.26 -11.98 -19.96
C ILE A 194 -1.20 -11.28 -20.82
N ALA A 195 -0.24 -10.59 -20.20
CA ALA A 195 0.80 -9.86 -20.92
C ALA A 195 1.73 -10.79 -21.74
N PRO A 196 2.28 -11.89 -21.18
CA PRO A 196 3.01 -12.88 -21.97
C PRO A 196 2.19 -13.48 -23.12
N ALA A 197 0.91 -13.83 -22.88
CA ALA A 197 0.07 -14.41 -23.92
C ALA A 197 -0.18 -13.40 -25.07
N TYR A 198 -0.28 -12.11 -24.75
CA TYR A 198 -0.39 -11.06 -25.74
C TYR A 198 0.88 -10.92 -26.60
N GLU A 199 2.06 -11.00 -25.97
CA GLU A 199 3.33 -10.95 -26.70
C GLU A 199 3.52 -12.18 -27.62
N VAL A 200 3.08 -13.37 -27.17
CA VAL A 200 3.06 -14.58 -28.01
C VAL A 200 2.10 -14.40 -29.19
N ALA A 201 0.89 -13.88 -28.96
CA ALA A 201 -0.06 -13.60 -30.02
C ALA A 201 0.55 -12.62 -31.06
N LYS A 202 1.21 -11.55 -30.60
CA LYS A 202 1.91 -10.59 -31.47
C LYS A 202 3.04 -11.21 -32.25
N ALA A 203 3.86 -12.06 -31.62
CA ALA A 203 4.94 -12.78 -32.30
C ALA A 203 4.40 -13.67 -33.42
N LYS A 204 3.19 -14.22 -33.25
CA LYS A 204 2.44 -14.97 -34.28
C LYS A 204 1.67 -14.08 -35.28
N GLY A 205 1.85 -12.76 -35.22
CA GLY A 205 1.20 -11.79 -36.11
C GLY A 205 -0.28 -11.52 -35.81
N ARG A 206 -0.77 -11.90 -34.63
CA ARG A 206 -2.14 -11.66 -34.16
C ARG A 206 -2.16 -10.58 -33.09
N ASP A 207 -3.24 -9.81 -33.04
CA ASP A 207 -3.46 -8.79 -32.01
C ASP A 207 -4.67 -9.15 -31.11
N VAL A 208 -5.00 -10.44 -31.09
CA VAL A 208 -6.02 -11.07 -30.25
C VAL A 208 -5.41 -12.34 -29.67
N ILE A 209 -5.44 -12.47 -28.35
CA ILE A 209 -5.01 -13.66 -27.62
C ILE A 209 -6.00 -14.79 -27.90
N ALA A 210 -5.47 -15.94 -28.30
CA ALA A 210 -6.20 -17.19 -28.47
C ALA A 210 -5.87 -18.20 -27.38
N GLU A 211 -6.69 -19.24 -27.25
CA GLU A 211 -6.51 -20.34 -26.28
C GLU A 211 -5.10 -20.94 -26.34
N GLU A 212 -4.59 -21.20 -27.54
CA GLU A 212 -3.25 -21.77 -27.77
C GLU A 212 -2.13 -20.90 -27.19
N ASP A 213 -2.29 -19.57 -27.18
CA ASP A 213 -1.27 -18.66 -26.63
C ASP A 213 -1.24 -18.74 -25.11
N VAL A 214 -2.41 -18.91 -24.48
CA VAL A 214 -2.56 -19.09 -23.03
C VAL A 214 -1.96 -20.43 -22.60
N GLU A 215 -2.21 -21.50 -23.35
CA GLU A 215 -1.63 -22.82 -23.09
C GLU A 215 -0.10 -22.79 -23.21
N GLU A 216 0.43 -22.18 -24.28
CA GLU A 216 1.87 -22.03 -24.49
C GLU A 216 2.55 -21.29 -23.32
N VAL A 217 2.00 -20.15 -22.88
CA VAL A 217 2.60 -19.42 -21.75
C VAL A 217 2.43 -20.15 -20.43
N ALA A 218 1.35 -20.91 -20.24
CA ALA A 218 1.15 -21.71 -19.04
C ALA A 218 2.12 -22.90 -18.95
N GLU A 219 2.63 -23.39 -20.08
CA GLU A 219 3.70 -24.38 -20.10
C GLU A 219 5.05 -23.76 -19.71
N LEU A 220 5.35 -22.56 -20.23
CA LEU A 220 6.61 -21.84 -20.04
C LEU A 220 6.76 -21.25 -18.63
N PHE A 221 5.71 -20.63 -18.09
CA PHE A 221 5.73 -19.99 -16.79
C PHE A 221 5.12 -20.90 -15.74
N SER A 222 5.90 -21.24 -14.71
CA SER A 222 5.45 -22.13 -13.66
C SER A 222 4.65 -21.38 -12.61
N ASP A 223 3.50 -21.94 -12.18
CA ASP A 223 2.82 -21.48 -10.98
C ASP A 223 3.61 -21.85 -9.71
N VAL A 224 3.30 -21.20 -8.58
CA VAL A 224 4.04 -21.42 -7.32
C VAL A 224 4.04 -22.89 -6.88
N LYS A 225 2.92 -23.61 -7.05
CA LYS A 225 2.83 -25.03 -6.64
C LYS A 225 3.76 -25.89 -7.51
N ARG A 226 3.68 -25.73 -8.84
CA ARG A 226 4.55 -26.44 -9.80
C ARG A 226 6.03 -26.10 -9.57
N SER A 227 6.35 -24.85 -9.23
CA SER A 227 7.71 -24.44 -8.89
C SER A 227 8.22 -25.11 -7.62
N VAL A 228 7.41 -25.18 -6.56
CA VAL A 228 7.78 -25.86 -5.30
C VAL A 228 7.98 -27.36 -5.52
N GLU A 229 7.11 -28.00 -6.30
CA GLU A 229 7.25 -29.42 -6.66
C GLU A 229 8.53 -29.69 -7.46
N HIS A 230 8.86 -28.80 -8.41
CA HIS A 230 10.10 -28.88 -9.16
C HIS A 230 11.32 -28.78 -8.24
N LEU A 231 11.36 -27.78 -7.34
CA LEU A 231 12.45 -27.61 -6.39
C LEU A 231 12.60 -28.82 -5.47
N LYS A 232 11.50 -29.39 -4.96
CA LYS A 232 11.55 -30.61 -4.14
C LYS A 232 12.13 -31.81 -4.89
N ARG A 233 11.84 -31.94 -6.18
CA ARG A 233 12.37 -33.03 -7.02
C ARG A 233 13.89 -32.94 -7.20
N TYR A 234 14.42 -31.72 -7.29
CA TYR A 234 15.85 -31.45 -7.53
C TYR A 234 16.59 -30.97 -6.28
N GLU A 235 15.98 -31.08 -5.10
CA GLU A 235 16.51 -30.57 -3.83
C GLU A 235 17.94 -31.06 -3.55
N LYS A 236 18.24 -32.33 -3.88
CA LYS A 236 19.57 -32.93 -3.70
C LYS A 236 20.64 -32.40 -4.66
N GLU A 237 20.26 -31.97 -5.86
CA GLU A 237 21.18 -31.45 -6.88
C GLU A 237 21.37 -29.93 -6.72
N LEU A 238 20.39 -29.23 -6.17
CA LEU A 238 20.42 -27.78 -5.95
C LEU A 238 21.10 -27.38 -4.63
N LEU A 239 21.14 -28.29 -3.64
CA LEU A 239 21.85 -28.10 -2.37
C LEU A 239 23.29 -28.65 -2.39
N ALA A 240 23.75 -29.19 -3.52
CA ALA A 240 25.12 -29.62 -3.76
C ALA A 240 25.97 -28.47 -4.30
#